data_AF-K2FL20-F1
#
_entry.id   AF-K2FL20-F1
#
_cell.length_a   1.000
_cell.length_b   1.000
_cell.length_c   1.000
_cell.angle_alpha   90.00
_cell.angle_beta   90.00
_cell.angle_gamma   90.00
#
_symmetry.space_group_name_H-M   'P 1'
#
loop_
_entity.id
_entity.type
_entity.pdbx_description
1 polymer ?
#
loop_
_entity_poly.entity_id
_entity_poly.type
_entity_poly.pdbx_seq_one_letter_code
_entity_poly.pdbx_strand_id
1 'polypeptide(L)'
;MFEVFTQLCGGIGLFLLGMTLMTESLKDIAGETLRQWLGRFTGSPFKAMTSGIALTLIVQSSTATTLATIGFVSAGVLSFSQAIGVIIGANIGTTSTGWIVAFLGLKFSIGQVALPLIAIGALLKILAHGRTALTGLALAGFGLIFFGIDLLQVAMSGVAEHLDLSIFSTESFAAKLLLVLFGLVMTVILQSSSAAITATLAALASQAIQLDQALVLVIGQILEPLQLQYWQPSVQMRMQNELLLCMSVLMS
;
A
#
# COMPACT_ATOMS: atom_id res chain seq x y z
N MET A 1 11.03 15.55 23.10
CA MET A 1 9.90 14.60 23.30
C MET A 1 8.56 15.13 22.80
N PHE A 2 8.03 16.27 23.28
CA PHE A 2 6.73 16.80 22.80
C PHE A 2 6.76 17.14 21.29
N GLU A 3 7.78 17.86 20.83
CA GLU A 3 7.95 18.22 19.42
C GLU A 3 8.04 17.00 18.49
N VAL A 4 8.82 15.99 18.89
CA VAL A 4 8.94 14.71 18.20
C VAL A 4 7.59 13.99 18.09
N PHE A 5 6.80 13.97 19.17
CA PHE A 5 5.47 13.37 19.15
C PHE A 5 4.51 14.13 18.22
N THR A 6 4.53 15.47 18.25
CA THR A 6 3.71 16.29 17.35
C THR A 6 4.08 16.08 15.88
N GLN A 7 5.38 16.02 15.56
CA GLN A 7 5.86 15.76 14.20
C GLN A 7 5.53 14.34 13.73
N LEU A 8 5.62 13.34 14.63
CA LEU A 8 5.24 11.96 14.32
C LEU A 8 3.75 11.85 14.01
N CYS A 9 2.88 12.35 14.90
CA CYS A 9 1.43 12.32 14.70
C CYS A 9 1.01 13.15 13.49
N GLY A 10 1.61 14.33 13.29
CA GLY A 10 1.34 15.20 12.14
C GLY A 10 1.78 14.56 10.82
N GLY A 11 2.97 13.96 10.79
CA GLY A 11 3.51 13.25 9.63
C GLY A 11 2.67 12.03 9.25
N ILE A 12 2.27 11.19 10.22
CA ILE A 12 1.36 10.07 9.98
C ILE A 12 0.01 10.59 9.49
N GLY A 13 -0.56 11.62 10.12
CA GLY A 13 -1.84 12.20 9.74
C GLY A 13 -1.85 12.74 8.31
N LEU A 14 -0.83 13.50 7.93
CA LEU A 14 -0.69 14.06 6.57
C LEU A 14 -0.46 12.96 5.53
N PHE A 15 0.35 11.95 5.88
CA PHE A 15 0.60 10.79 5.02
C PHE A 15 -0.71 10.02 4.74
N LEU A 16 -1.45 9.67 5.79
CA LEU A 16 -2.73 8.96 5.69
C LEU A 16 -3.77 9.78 4.92
N LEU A 17 -3.88 11.08 5.22
CA LEU A 17 -4.78 11.99 4.49
C LEU A 17 -4.42 12.04 3.00
N GLY A 18 -3.14 12.19 2.69
CA GLY A 18 -2.65 12.23 1.31
C GLY A 18 -2.98 10.96 0.54
N MET A 19 -2.77 9.80 1.17
CA MET A 19 -3.16 8.51 0.61
C MET A 19 -4.67 8.42 0.36
N THR A 20 -5.51 8.79 1.33
CA THR A 20 -6.98 8.74 1.17
C THR A 20 -7.44 9.62 0.01
N LEU A 21 -6.97 10.88 -0.04
CA LEU A 21 -7.33 11.81 -1.12
C LEU A 21 -6.90 11.29 -2.49
N MET A 22 -5.70 10.73 -2.59
CA MET A 22 -5.20 10.15 -3.83
C MET A 22 -6.04 8.93 -4.24
N THR A 23 -6.30 8.01 -3.31
CA THR A 23 -7.06 6.78 -3.57
C THR A 23 -8.51 7.06 -3.96
N GLU A 24 -9.22 7.94 -3.25
CA GLU A 24 -10.60 8.31 -3.58
C GLU A 24 -10.67 9.00 -4.95
N SER A 25 -9.78 9.96 -5.20
CA SER A 25 -9.74 10.68 -6.48
C SER A 25 -9.46 9.76 -7.66
N LEU A 26 -8.50 8.83 -7.51
CA LEU A 26 -8.18 7.87 -8.57
C LEU A 26 -9.33 6.88 -8.79
N LYS A 27 -10.02 6.43 -7.74
CA LYS A 27 -11.24 5.61 -7.85
C LYS A 27 -12.34 6.32 -8.63
N ASP A 28 -12.62 7.58 -8.30
CA ASP A 28 -13.64 8.37 -8.98
C ASP A 28 -13.29 8.67 -10.44
N ILE A 29 -12.00 8.91 -10.74
CA ILE A 29 -11.52 9.07 -12.12
C ILE A 29 -11.67 7.77 -12.93
N ALA A 30 -11.48 6.62 -12.27
CA ALA A 30 -11.46 5.29 -12.88
C ALA A 30 -12.86 4.67 -13.09
N GLY A 31 -13.89 5.08 -12.35
CA GLY A 31 -15.24 4.49 -12.30
C GLY A 31 -15.77 3.82 -13.58
N GLU A 32 -16.15 4.60 -14.60
CA GLU A 32 -16.68 4.05 -15.86
C GLU A 32 -15.59 3.37 -16.74
N THR A 33 -14.34 3.85 -16.66
CA THR A 33 -13.26 3.46 -17.57
C THR A 33 -12.72 2.07 -17.22
N LEU A 34 -12.61 1.77 -15.92
CA LEU A 34 -12.09 0.52 -15.39
C LEU A 34 -13.00 -0.67 -15.72
N ARG A 35 -14.32 -0.47 -15.68
CA ARG A 35 -15.33 -1.49 -16.02
C ARG A 35 -15.28 -1.87 -17.50
N GLN A 36 -15.03 -0.91 -18.39
CA GLN A 36 -14.88 -1.15 -19.83
C GLN A 36 -13.50 -1.73 -20.19
N TRP A 37 -12.44 -1.34 -19.48
CA TRP A 37 -11.08 -1.84 -19.68
C TRP A 37 -10.90 -3.29 -19.23
N LEU A 38 -11.45 -3.66 -18.06
CA LEU A 38 -11.33 -5.02 -17.52
C LEU A 38 -12.00 -6.08 -18.42
N GLY A 39 -13.07 -5.75 -19.13
CA GLY A 39 -13.70 -6.65 -20.09
C GLY A 39 -12.91 -6.85 -21.39
N ARG A 40 -12.00 -5.93 -21.75
CA ARG A 40 -11.22 -5.96 -23.01
C ARG A 40 -9.77 -6.43 -22.82
N PHE A 41 -9.19 -6.21 -21.64
CA PHE A 41 -7.75 -6.43 -21.41
C PHE A 41 -7.38 -7.76 -20.74
N THR A 42 -8.33 -8.66 -20.44
CA THR A 42 -8.01 -9.90 -19.73
C THR A 42 -7.82 -11.12 -20.63
N GLY A 43 -7.80 -10.98 -21.95
CA GLY A 43 -7.73 -12.09 -22.91
C GLY A 43 -6.51 -13.04 -22.79
N SER A 44 -5.48 -12.72 -22.01
CA SER A 44 -4.40 -13.67 -21.66
C SER A 44 -3.93 -13.49 -20.20
N PRO A 45 -3.35 -14.53 -19.56
CA PRO A 45 -2.86 -14.45 -18.18
C PRO A 45 -1.84 -13.32 -17.94
N PHE A 46 -0.99 -13.04 -18.93
CA PHE A 46 -0.02 -11.93 -18.84
C PHE A 46 -0.70 -10.56 -18.86
N LYS A 47 -1.73 -10.37 -19.71
CA LYS A 47 -2.50 -9.13 -19.71
C LYS A 47 -3.37 -8.99 -18.46
N ALA A 48 -3.80 -10.11 -17.88
CA ALA A 48 -4.49 -10.14 -16.60
C ALA A 48 -3.55 -9.73 -15.44
N MET A 49 -2.27 -10.10 -15.49
CA MET A 49 -1.27 -9.62 -14.54
C MET A 49 -1.05 -8.10 -14.64
N THR A 50 -0.86 -7.57 -15.85
CA THR A 50 -0.68 -6.11 -16.01
C THR A 50 -1.93 -5.33 -15.63
N SER A 51 -3.13 -5.87 -15.88
CA SER A 51 -4.37 -5.25 -15.40
C SER A 51 -4.48 -5.29 -13.88
N GLY A 52 -4.01 -6.35 -13.21
CA GLY A 52 -3.93 -6.42 -11.74
C GLY A 52 -2.97 -5.40 -11.12
N ILE A 53 -1.81 -5.18 -11.75
CA ILE A 53 -0.87 -4.12 -11.37
C ILE A 53 -1.56 -2.76 -11.49
N ALA A 54 -2.13 -2.44 -12.66
CA ALA A 54 -2.79 -1.16 -12.90
C ALA A 54 -3.98 -0.94 -11.97
N LEU A 55 -4.81 -1.97 -11.78
CA LEU A 55 -5.96 -1.93 -10.88
C LEU A 55 -5.53 -1.65 -9.44
N THR A 56 -4.45 -2.29 -8.98
CA THR A 56 -3.95 -2.07 -7.61
C THR A 56 -3.23 -0.76 -7.44
N LEU A 57 -2.58 -0.22 -8.48
CA LEU A 57 -2.03 1.14 -8.44
C LEU A 57 -3.13 2.20 -8.30
N ILE A 58 -4.29 1.97 -8.94
CA ILE A 58 -5.45 2.88 -8.84
C ILE A 58 -6.16 2.71 -7.50
N VAL A 59 -6.46 1.46 -7.12
CA VAL A 59 -7.26 1.14 -5.93
C VAL A 59 -6.42 1.23 -4.65
N GLN A 60 -5.09 1.14 -4.76
CA GLN A 60 -4.10 1.14 -3.67
C GLN A 60 -4.31 0.07 -2.58
N SER A 61 -5.22 -0.87 -2.82
CA SER A 61 -5.54 -1.98 -1.92
C SER A 61 -5.56 -3.27 -2.73
N SER A 62 -4.57 -4.12 -2.50
CA SER A 62 -4.49 -5.46 -3.08
C SER A 62 -5.69 -6.31 -2.66
N THR A 63 -6.17 -6.16 -1.42
CA THR A 63 -7.38 -6.83 -0.91
C THR A 63 -8.63 -6.45 -1.69
N ALA A 64 -8.87 -5.15 -1.90
CA ALA A 64 -10.01 -4.69 -2.69
C ALA A 64 -9.92 -5.17 -4.15
N THR A 65 -8.71 -5.18 -4.74
CA THR A 65 -8.45 -5.73 -6.07
C THR A 65 -8.78 -7.23 -6.15
N THR A 66 -8.34 -8.02 -5.18
CA THR A 66 -8.61 -9.46 -5.14
C THR A 66 -10.11 -9.75 -4.98
N LEU A 67 -10.82 -9.02 -4.12
CA LEU A 67 -12.28 -9.17 -3.97
C LEU A 67 -13.04 -8.84 -5.25
N ALA A 68 -12.66 -7.74 -5.92
CA ALA A 68 -13.24 -7.38 -7.22
C ALA A 68 -12.99 -8.48 -8.26
N THR A 69 -11.78 -9.05 -8.28
CA THR A 69 -11.39 -10.15 -9.16
C THR A 69 -12.25 -11.39 -8.93
N ILE A 70 -12.44 -11.79 -7.66
CA ILE A 70 -13.32 -12.92 -7.29
C ILE A 70 -14.76 -12.65 -7.74
N GLY A 71 -15.27 -11.42 -7.55
CA GLY A 71 -16.58 -11.01 -8.04
C GLY A 71 -16.72 -11.15 -9.56
N PHE A 72 -15.68 -10.79 -10.32
CA PHE A 72 -15.67 -10.95 -11.79
C PHE A 72 -15.60 -12.41 -12.24
N VAL A 73 -14.92 -13.29 -11.51
CA VAL A 73 -14.96 -14.74 -11.77
C VAL A 73 -16.37 -15.28 -11.51
N SER A 74 -16.99 -14.90 -10.40
CA SER A 74 -18.35 -15.34 -10.07
C SER A 74 -19.39 -14.82 -11.07
N ALA A 75 -19.15 -13.67 -11.70
CA ALA A 75 -19.99 -13.10 -12.75
C ALA A 75 -19.68 -13.69 -14.14
N GLY A 76 -18.73 -14.62 -14.26
CA GLY A 76 -18.31 -15.22 -15.53
C GLY A 76 -17.54 -14.27 -16.46
N VAL A 77 -17.11 -13.11 -15.96
CA VAL A 77 -16.37 -12.09 -16.72
C VAL A 77 -14.90 -12.48 -16.87
N LEU A 78 -14.33 -13.17 -15.87
CA LEU A 78 -12.94 -13.65 -15.87
C LEU A 78 -12.89 -15.15 -15.68
N SER A 79 -11.94 -15.81 -16.36
CA SER A 79 -11.58 -17.19 -16.08
C SER A 79 -10.69 -17.29 -14.83
N PHE A 80 -10.65 -18.47 -14.21
CA PHE A 80 -9.81 -18.73 -13.05
C PHE A 80 -8.32 -18.42 -13.31
N SER A 81 -7.80 -18.80 -14.49
CA SER A 81 -6.41 -18.50 -14.87
C SER A 81 -6.14 -17.01 -15.03
N GLN A 82 -7.13 -16.23 -15.50
CA GLN A 82 -7.01 -14.77 -15.58
C GLN A 82 -7.04 -14.15 -14.17
N ALA A 83 -7.90 -14.65 -13.29
CA ALA A 83 -7.98 -14.17 -11.91
C ALA A 83 -6.68 -14.35 -11.13
N ILE A 84 -6.01 -15.50 -11.28
CA ILE A 84 -4.67 -15.72 -10.71
C ILE A 84 -3.69 -14.68 -11.23
N GLY A 85 -3.71 -14.40 -12.54
CA GLY A 85 -2.91 -13.33 -13.14
C GLY A 85 -3.15 -11.98 -12.47
N VAL A 86 -4.41 -11.57 -12.33
CA VAL A 86 -4.80 -10.30 -11.68
C VAL A 86 -4.32 -10.25 -10.23
N ILE A 87 -4.46 -11.33 -9.46
CA ILE A 87 -4.04 -11.39 -8.05
C ILE A 87 -2.51 -11.28 -7.91
N ILE A 88 -1.76 -12.01 -8.74
CA ILE A 88 -0.29 -11.91 -8.77
C ILE A 88 0.13 -10.48 -9.13
N GLY A 89 -0.51 -9.91 -10.16
CA GLY A 89 -0.30 -8.53 -10.55
C GLY A 89 -0.63 -7.52 -9.45
N ALA A 90 -1.71 -7.76 -8.70
CA ALA A 90 -2.11 -6.90 -7.60
C ALA A 90 -1.06 -6.83 -6.49
N ASN A 91 -0.51 -7.99 -6.10
CA ASN A 91 0.54 -8.07 -5.10
C ASN A 91 1.83 -7.35 -5.56
N ILE A 92 2.18 -7.43 -6.85
CA ILE A 92 3.29 -6.67 -7.44
C ILE A 92 2.96 -5.16 -7.52
N GLY A 93 1.71 -4.80 -7.75
CA GLY A 93 1.25 -3.41 -7.71
C GLY A 93 1.50 -2.77 -6.34
N THR A 94 1.15 -3.46 -5.25
CA THR A 94 1.38 -2.98 -3.88
C THR A 94 2.86 -2.75 -3.53
N THR A 95 3.79 -3.51 -4.13
CA THR A 95 5.22 -3.29 -3.91
C THR A 95 5.76 -2.07 -4.68
N SER A 96 5.08 -1.68 -5.76
CA SER A 96 5.48 -0.52 -6.57
C SER A 96 5.42 0.79 -5.78
N THR A 97 4.45 0.93 -4.86
CA THR A 97 4.35 2.10 -3.97
C THR A 97 5.58 2.25 -3.07
N GLY A 98 6.09 1.16 -2.51
CA GLY A 98 7.31 1.17 -1.70
C GLY A 98 8.55 1.55 -2.50
N TRP A 99 8.65 1.09 -3.76
CA TRP A 99 9.74 1.49 -4.66
C TRP A 99 9.65 2.97 -5.07
N ILE A 100 8.45 3.46 -5.35
CA ILE A 100 8.21 4.89 -5.62
C ILE A 100 8.69 5.71 -4.44
N VAL A 101 8.28 5.35 -3.21
CA VAL A 101 8.70 6.07 -2.01
C VAL A 101 10.21 5.94 -1.77
N ALA A 102 10.79 4.75 -1.86
CA ALA A 102 12.21 4.55 -1.65
C ALA A 102 13.08 5.31 -2.67
N PHE A 103 12.65 5.35 -3.93
CA PHE A 103 13.41 5.99 -4.99
C PHE A 103 13.19 7.51 -5.04
N LEU A 104 11.93 7.95 -4.95
CA LEU A 104 11.57 9.36 -5.00
C LEU A 104 11.77 10.02 -3.64
N GLY A 105 11.17 9.49 -2.57
CA GLY A 105 11.13 10.14 -1.25
C GLY A 105 12.45 10.12 -0.46
N LEU A 106 13.38 9.22 -0.77
CA LEU A 106 14.67 9.13 -0.04
C LEU A 106 15.85 9.74 -0.80
N LYS A 107 15.80 9.82 -2.13
CA LYS A 107 16.92 10.37 -2.94
C LYS A 107 16.68 11.79 -3.42
N PHE A 108 15.44 12.17 -3.68
CA PHE A 108 15.09 13.54 -3.99
C PHE A 108 14.61 14.20 -2.70
N SER A 109 15.06 15.42 -2.41
CA SER A 109 14.52 16.24 -1.30
C SER A 109 13.08 16.67 -1.65
N ILE A 110 12.16 15.70 -1.68
CA ILE A 110 10.80 15.92 -2.16
C ILE A 110 10.02 16.83 -1.23
N GLY A 111 10.48 17.09 0.00
CA GLY A 111 9.93 18.18 0.82
C GLY A 111 9.78 19.50 0.05
N GLN A 112 10.73 19.84 -0.83
CA GLN A 112 10.68 21.06 -1.64
C GLN A 112 9.71 20.98 -2.84
N VAL A 113 9.46 19.78 -3.36
CA VAL A 113 8.58 19.55 -4.52
C VAL A 113 7.14 19.24 -4.09
N ALA A 114 6.98 18.70 -2.88
CA ALA A 114 5.71 18.35 -2.25
C ALA A 114 4.85 19.59 -2.02
N LEU A 115 5.42 20.68 -1.48
CA LEU A 115 4.66 21.91 -1.22
C LEU A 115 4.09 22.54 -2.51
N PRO A 116 4.86 22.71 -3.61
CA PRO A 116 4.30 23.09 -4.91
C PRO A 116 3.23 22.14 -5.44
N LEU A 117 3.43 20.82 -5.31
CA LEU A 117 2.45 19.80 -5.71
C LEU A 117 1.12 19.95 -4.96
N ILE A 118 1.18 20.16 -3.63
CA ILE A 118 0.02 20.40 -2.78
C ILE A 118 -0.68 21.68 -3.23
N ALA A 119 0.07 22.76 -3.43
CA ALA A 119 -0.48 24.05 -3.84
C ALA A 119 -1.18 23.99 -5.20
N ILE A 120 -0.51 23.43 -6.22
CA ILE A 120 -1.07 23.28 -7.57
C ILE A 120 -2.27 22.34 -7.54
N GLY A 121 -2.18 21.20 -6.84
CA GLY A 121 -3.28 20.24 -6.73
C GLY A 121 -4.52 20.83 -6.05
N ALA A 122 -4.33 21.53 -4.93
CA ALA A 122 -5.40 22.21 -4.21
C ALA A 122 -6.03 23.32 -5.06
N LEU A 123 -5.21 24.12 -5.74
CA LEU A 123 -5.68 25.20 -6.62
C LEU A 123 -6.45 24.64 -7.82
N LEU A 124 -5.98 23.55 -8.44
CA LEU A 124 -6.71 22.84 -9.50
C LEU A 124 -8.05 22.30 -9.00
N LYS A 125 -8.12 21.75 -7.77
CA LYS A 125 -9.38 21.30 -7.18
C LYS A 125 -10.40 22.43 -7.00
N ILE A 126 -9.94 23.62 -6.63
CA ILE A 126 -10.81 24.79 -6.37
C ILE A 126 -11.26 25.45 -7.68
N LEU A 127 -10.36 25.58 -8.66
CA LEU A 127 -10.65 26.30 -9.91
C LEU A 127 -11.32 25.44 -10.98
N ALA A 128 -11.06 24.13 -10.98
CA ALA A 128 -11.56 23.22 -12.01
C ALA A 128 -12.82 22.47 -11.55
N HIS A 129 -13.50 21.82 -12.50
CA HIS A 129 -14.74 21.08 -12.26
C HIS A 129 -14.67 19.68 -12.88
N GLY A 130 -15.40 18.72 -12.30
CA GLY A 130 -15.45 17.34 -12.81
C GLY A 130 -14.11 16.62 -12.71
N ARG A 131 -13.67 15.96 -13.79
CA ARG A 131 -12.47 15.09 -13.79
C ARG A 131 -11.17 15.85 -13.51
N THR A 132 -11.05 17.10 -13.95
CA THR A 132 -9.84 17.91 -13.72
C THR A 132 -9.70 18.32 -12.25
N ALA A 133 -10.82 18.55 -11.56
CA ALA A 133 -10.83 18.78 -10.12
C ALA A 133 -10.35 17.54 -9.34
N LEU A 134 -10.76 16.35 -9.78
CA LEU A 134 -10.30 15.08 -9.21
C LEU A 134 -8.81 14.85 -9.46
N THR A 135 -8.29 15.19 -10.65
CA THR A 135 -6.83 15.10 -10.90
C THR A 135 -6.04 16.07 -10.02
N GLY A 136 -6.58 17.26 -9.73
CA GLY A 136 -5.99 18.19 -8.78
C GLY A 136 -5.95 17.62 -7.36
N LEU A 137 -7.04 16.97 -6.92
CA LEU A 137 -7.11 16.33 -5.60
C LEU A 137 -6.16 15.13 -5.49
N ALA A 138 -6.01 14.33 -6.56
CA ALA A 138 -5.02 13.26 -6.62
C ALA A 138 -3.59 13.80 -6.54
N LEU A 139 -3.30 14.91 -7.22
CA LEU A 139 -1.99 15.58 -7.20
C LEU A 139 -1.67 16.16 -5.82
N ALA A 140 -2.65 16.77 -5.16
CA ALA A 140 -2.51 17.27 -3.79
C ALA A 140 -2.29 16.13 -2.79
N GLY A 141 -3.04 15.03 -2.93
CA GLY A 141 -2.87 13.82 -2.13
C GLY A 141 -1.46 13.23 -2.28
N PHE A 142 -0.96 13.14 -3.52
CA PHE A 142 0.42 12.73 -3.80
C PHE A 142 1.44 13.65 -3.09
N GLY A 143 1.29 14.98 -3.19
CA GLY A 143 2.18 15.91 -2.47
C GLY A 143 2.13 15.76 -0.95
N LEU A 144 0.93 15.56 -0.37
CA LEU A 144 0.73 15.33 1.07
C LEU A 144 1.42 14.06 1.57
N ILE A 145 1.42 12.98 0.77
CA ILE A 145 2.14 11.74 1.08
C ILE A 145 3.63 12.03 1.30
N PHE A 146 4.28 12.72 0.35
CA PHE A 146 5.70 13.01 0.47
C PHE A 146 6.04 14.02 1.57
N PHE A 147 5.21 15.04 1.76
CA PHE A 147 5.40 15.97 2.87
C PHE A 147 5.22 15.27 4.24
N GLY A 148 4.27 14.34 4.34
CA GLY A 148 4.10 13.49 5.51
C GLY A 148 5.34 12.62 5.77
N ILE A 149 5.92 12.02 4.72
CA ILE A 149 7.17 11.25 4.82
C ILE A 149 8.33 12.13 5.31
N ASP A 150 8.47 13.34 4.80
CA ASP A 150 9.51 14.30 5.22
C ASP A 150 9.40 14.61 6.72
N LEU A 151 8.19 14.93 7.20
CA LEU A 151 7.93 15.12 8.63
C LEU A 151 8.22 13.87 9.47
N LEU A 152 7.91 12.68 8.94
CA LEU A 152 8.22 11.41 9.61
C LEU A 152 9.72 11.17 9.72
N GLN A 153 10.51 11.53 8.70
CA GLN A 153 11.96 11.44 8.74
C GLN A 153 12.56 12.39 9.78
N VAL A 154 12.07 13.63 9.86
CA VAL A 154 12.49 14.61 10.87
C VAL A 154 12.11 14.17 12.28
N ALA A 155 10.89 13.63 12.46
CA ALA A 155 10.48 13.10 13.75
C ALA A 155 11.38 11.94 14.18
N MET A 156 11.69 11.01 13.26
CA MET A 156 12.52 9.84 13.53
C MET A 156 13.98 10.17 13.81
N SER A 157 14.56 11.20 13.18
CA SER A 157 15.90 11.66 13.54
C SER A 157 15.95 12.21 14.98
N GLY A 158 14.92 12.94 15.39
CA GLY A 158 14.78 13.40 16.78
C GLY A 158 14.54 12.27 17.79
N VAL A 159 13.88 11.17 17.39
CA VAL A 159 13.76 9.94 18.20
C VAL A 159 15.11 9.24 18.35
N ALA A 160 15.87 9.09 17.26
CA ALA A 160 17.15 8.38 17.24
C ALA A 160 18.20 9.02 18.16
N GLU A 161 18.10 10.33 18.41
CA GLU A 161 18.98 11.04 19.35
C GLU A 161 18.65 10.75 20.83
N HIS A 162 17.43 10.28 21.13
CA HIS A 162 16.93 10.05 22.49
C HIS A 162 16.70 8.57 22.85
N LEU A 163 16.55 7.69 21.86
CA LEU A 163 16.38 6.25 22.04
C LEU A 163 17.56 5.49 21.45
N ASP A 164 18.39 4.91 22.31
CA ASP A 164 19.43 3.97 21.90
C ASP A 164 18.76 2.64 21.48
N LEU A 165 18.40 2.53 20.20
CA LEU A 165 17.72 1.36 19.62
C LEU A 165 18.63 0.12 19.51
N SER A 166 19.88 0.22 19.96
CA SER A 166 20.82 -0.90 20.11
C SER A 166 20.33 -2.01 21.06
N ILE A 167 19.32 -1.72 21.90
CA ILE A 167 18.69 -2.69 22.81
C ILE A 167 17.87 -3.75 22.03
N PHE A 168 17.41 -3.44 20.81
CA PHE A 168 16.75 -4.41 19.91
C PHE A 168 17.76 -5.05 18.95
N SER A 169 18.82 -5.65 19.50
CA SER A 169 19.76 -6.44 18.71
C SER A 169 19.07 -7.68 18.14
N THR A 170 19.17 -7.86 16.82
CA THR A 170 18.58 -8.98 16.07
C THR A 170 19.25 -10.32 16.34
N GLU A 171 20.21 -10.39 17.25
CA GLU A 171 20.91 -11.61 17.65
C GLU A 171 19.95 -12.67 18.27
N SER A 172 18.88 -12.23 18.97
CA SER A 172 17.92 -13.13 19.63
C SER A 172 16.68 -13.41 18.77
N PHE A 173 16.26 -14.68 18.73
CA PHE A 173 15.01 -15.10 18.09
C PHE A 173 13.78 -14.38 18.66
N ALA A 174 13.76 -14.11 19.97
CA ALA A 174 12.68 -13.40 20.64
C ALA A 174 12.57 -11.93 20.19
N ALA A 175 13.71 -11.27 19.96
CA ALA A 175 13.75 -9.90 19.44
C ALA A 175 13.24 -9.83 17.99
N LYS A 176 13.60 -10.81 17.15
CA LYS A 176 13.04 -10.93 15.79
C LYS A 176 11.53 -11.13 15.81
N LEU A 177 11.01 -11.99 16.70
CA LEU A 177 9.57 -12.22 16.81
C LEU A 177 8.80 -10.97 17.27
N LEU A 178 9.37 -10.21 18.21
CA LEU A 178 8.81 -8.92 18.66
C LEU A 178 8.76 -7.89 17.52
N LEU A 179 9.82 -7.79 16.71
CA LEU A 179 9.85 -6.89 15.55
C LEU A 179 8.81 -7.29 14.49
N VAL A 180 8.63 -8.59 14.23
CA VAL A 180 7.55 -9.09 13.36
C VAL A 180 6.18 -8.67 13.90
N LEU A 181 5.95 -8.84 15.21
CA LEU A 181 4.70 -8.46 15.85
C LEU A 181 4.46 -6.94 15.79
N PHE A 182 5.51 -6.14 15.98
CA PHE A 182 5.42 -4.68 15.84
C PHE A 182 5.08 -4.27 14.41
N GLY A 183 5.70 -4.92 13.41
CA GLY A 183 5.35 -4.73 11.99
C GLY A 183 3.88 -5.04 11.72
N LEU A 184 3.36 -6.13 12.29
CA LEU A 184 1.95 -6.50 12.19
C LEU A 184 1.03 -5.45 12.84
N VAL A 185 1.35 -4.99 14.05
CA VAL A 185 0.58 -3.95 14.75
C VAL A 185 0.58 -2.65 13.97
N MET A 186 1.73 -2.24 13.41
CA MET A 186 1.84 -1.07 12.55
C MET A 186 0.93 -1.18 11.32
N THR A 187 0.90 -2.33 10.65
CA THR A 187 -0.02 -2.56 9.52
C THR A 187 -1.48 -2.51 9.94
N VAL A 188 -1.84 -3.06 11.11
CA VAL A 188 -3.22 -3.00 11.64
C VAL A 188 -3.65 -1.56 11.91
N ILE A 189 -2.78 -0.76 12.54
CA ILE A 189 -3.06 0.66 12.85
C ILE A 189 -3.21 1.47 11.56
N LEU A 190 -2.30 1.27 10.61
CA LEU A 190 -2.28 2.01 9.35
C LEU A 190 -3.28 1.48 8.31
N GLN A 191 -3.91 0.32 8.58
CA GLN A 191 -4.83 -0.40 7.68
C GLN A 191 -4.31 -0.60 6.25
N SER A 192 -3.00 -0.49 6.07
CA SER A 192 -2.35 -0.51 4.77
C SER A 192 -0.92 -1.01 4.95
N SER A 193 -0.64 -2.16 4.33
CA SER A 193 0.70 -2.74 4.31
C SER A 193 1.69 -1.84 3.55
N SER A 194 1.25 -1.13 2.51
CA SER A 194 2.10 -0.17 1.78
C SER A 194 2.44 1.08 2.61
N ALA A 195 1.50 1.53 3.45
CA ALA A 195 1.73 2.60 4.42
C ALA A 195 2.76 2.21 5.48
N ALA A 196 2.59 1.01 6.05
CA ALA A 196 3.48 0.49 7.07
C ALA A 196 4.92 0.30 6.53
N ILE A 197 5.05 -0.26 5.32
CA ILE A 197 6.35 -0.41 4.65
C ILE A 197 6.98 0.96 4.38
N THR A 198 6.19 1.94 3.94
CA THR A 198 6.66 3.32 3.72
C THR A 198 7.20 3.95 5.00
N ALA A 199 6.50 3.78 6.13
CA ALA A 199 6.97 4.26 7.43
C ALA A 199 8.29 3.58 7.84
N THR A 200 8.42 2.26 7.62
CA THR A 200 9.68 1.53 7.87
C THR A 200 10.82 2.04 6.98
N LEU A 201 10.56 2.30 5.71
CA LEU A 201 11.55 2.85 4.78
C LEU A 201 11.98 4.27 5.19
N ALA A 202 11.05 5.09 5.67
CA ALA A 202 11.35 6.41 6.21
C ALA A 202 12.23 6.32 7.46
N ALA A 203 11.93 5.39 8.38
CA ALA A 203 12.74 5.14 9.58
C ALA A 203 14.14 4.58 9.26
N LEU A 204 14.26 3.74 8.24
CA LEU A 204 15.55 3.26 7.74
C LEU A 204 16.38 4.40 7.12
N ALA A 205 15.73 5.27 6.36
CA ALA A 205 16.38 6.41 5.73
C ALA A 205 16.89 7.44 6.73
N SER A 206 16.16 7.64 7.84
CA SER A 206 16.59 8.50 8.94
C SER A 206 17.65 7.86 9.84
N GLN A 207 18.16 6.68 9.51
CA GLN A 207 19.10 5.88 10.33
C GLN A 207 18.54 5.54 11.72
N ALA A 208 17.21 5.59 11.91
CA ALA A 208 16.60 5.24 13.18
C ALA A 208 16.61 3.71 13.39
N ILE A 209 16.43 2.95 12.31
CA ILE A 209 16.50 1.48 12.34
C ILE A 209 17.55 0.98 11.35
N GLN A 210 18.14 -0.17 11.66
CA GLN A 210 19.10 -0.83 10.78
C GLN A 210 18.38 -1.67 9.70
N LEU A 211 19.11 -2.04 8.63
CA LEU A 211 18.54 -2.75 7.49
C LEU A 211 17.97 -4.12 7.88
N ASP A 212 18.63 -4.82 8.79
CA ASP A 212 18.19 -6.09 9.37
C ASP A 212 16.85 -5.93 10.13
N GLN A 213 16.70 -4.88 10.94
CA GLN A 213 15.46 -4.56 11.65
C GLN A 213 14.35 -4.20 10.68
N ALA A 214 14.66 -3.39 9.65
CA ALA A 214 13.70 -3.01 8.61
C ALA A 214 13.19 -4.23 7.84
N LEU A 215 14.06 -5.19 7.49
CA LEU A 215 13.67 -6.44 6.81
C LEU A 215 12.71 -7.27 7.68
N VAL A 216 13.00 -7.40 8.98
CA VAL A 216 12.14 -8.15 9.91
C VAL A 216 10.79 -7.47 10.12
N LEU A 217 10.78 -6.14 10.21
CA LEU A 217 9.54 -5.34 10.27
C LEU A 217 8.69 -5.52 9.02
N VAL A 218 9.30 -5.44 7.84
CA VAL A 218 8.61 -5.63 6.56
C VAL A 218 7.99 -7.03 6.46
N ILE A 219 8.67 -8.07 6.96
CA ILE A 219 8.08 -9.42 7.04
C ILE A 219 6.78 -9.39 7.86
N GLY A 220 6.79 -8.76 9.05
CA GLY A 220 5.57 -8.60 9.85
C GLY A 220 4.48 -7.77 9.19
N GLN A 221 4.87 -6.76 8.42
CA GLN A 221 3.95 -5.87 7.72
C GLN A 221 3.26 -6.52 6.53
N ILE A 222 3.95 -7.47 5.88
CA ILE A 222 3.45 -8.31 4.79
C ILE A 222 2.66 -9.49 5.35
N LEU A 223 2.94 -9.93 6.59
CA LEU A 223 2.23 -11.00 7.29
C LEU A 223 0.83 -10.59 7.76
N GLU A 224 0.22 -9.61 7.09
CA GLU A 224 -1.18 -9.24 7.27
C GLU A 224 -2.00 -10.53 7.36
N PRO A 225 -2.64 -10.81 8.51
CA PRO A 225 -3.49 -11.98 8.59
C PRO A 225 -4.68 -11.69 7.68
N LEU A 226 -4.76 -12.39 6.55
CA LEU A 226 -5.89 -13.15 5.98
C LEU A 226 -7.33 -13.01 6.56
N GLN A 227 -7.69 -11.96 7.33
CA GLN A 227 -8.69 -12.11 8.41
C GLN A 227 -9.56 -10.89 8.76
N LEU A 228 -9.71 -9.83 7.96
CA LEU A 228 -10.85 -8.91 8.19
C LEU A 228 -11.82 -8.74 7.02
N GLN A 229 -11.61 -9.41 5.88
CA GLN A 229 -12.58 -9.42 4.77
C GLN A 229 -13.04 -10.81 4.30
N TYR A 230 -12.57 -11.89 4.95
CA TYR A 230 -13.04 -13.27 4.72
C TYR A 230 -14.29 -13.66 5.54
N TRP A 231 -15.04 -12.70 6.10
CA TRP A 231 -16.26 -12.97 6.86
C TRP A 231 -17.50 -13.15 5.95
N GLN A 232 -17.41 -14.01 4.93
CA GLN A 232 -18.58 -14.60 4.28
C GLN A 232 -18.45 -16.14 4.26
N PRO A 233 -19.23 -16.86 5.09
CA PRO A 233 -19.15 -18.32 5.23
C PRO A 233 -19.33 -19.10 3.91
N SER A 234 -20.03 -18.52 2.93
CA SER A 234 -20.33 -19.14 1.64
C SER A 234 -19.12 -19.25 0.70
N VAL A 235 -18.14 -18.35 0.80
CA VAL A 235 -16.98 -18.31 -0.12
C VAL A 235 -15.89 -19.28 0.31
N GLN A 236 -15.76 -19.53 1.61
CA GLN A 236 -14.75 -20.39 2.21
C GLN A 236 -14.92 -21.87 1.80
N MET A 237 -16.17 -22.38 1.76
CA MET A 237 -16.45 -23.74 1.34
C MET A 237 -16.17 -23.97 -0.16
N ARG A 238 -16.40 -22.96 -1.00
CA ARG A 238 -16.26 -23.11 -2.46
C ARG A 238 -14.79 -23.11 -2.89
N MET A 239 -13.95 -22.28 -2.27
CA MET A 239 -12.52 -22.26 -2.54
C MET A 239 -11.77 -23.47 -1.97
N GLN A 240 -12.17 -24.01 -0.80
CA GLN A 240 -11.56 -25.24 -0.28
C GLN A 240 -11.80 -26.44 -1.19
N ASN A 241 -13.00 -26.58 -1.76
CA ASN A 241 -13.31 -27.65 -2.69
C ASN A 241 -12.52 -27.51 -4.01
N GLU A 242 -12.34 -26.30 -4.55
CA GLU A 242 -11.58 -26.12 -5.80
C GLU A 242 -10.06 -26.24 -5.59
N LEU A 243 -9.52 -25.83 -4.44
CA LEU A 243 -8.11 -26.07 -4.10
C LEU A 243 -7.81 -27.56 -3.91
N LEU A 244 -8.70 -28.32 -3.30
CA LEU A 244 -8.59 -29.78 -3.19
C LEU A 244 -8.65 -30.46 -4.56
N LEU A 245 -9.49 -29.97 -5.47
CA LEU A 245 -9.54 -30.44 -6.86
C LEU A 245 -8.24 -30.12 -7.62
N CYS A 246 -7.70 -28.90 -7.51
CA CYS A 246 -6.43 -28.55 -8.12
C CYS A 246 -5.26 -29.38 -7.56
N MET A 247 -5.23 -29.65 -6.26
CA MET A 247 -4.22 -30.53 -5.67
C MET A 247 -4.37 -31.99 -6.13
N SER A 248 -5.60 -32.47 -6.34
CA SER A 248 -5.83 -33.83 -6.87
C SER A 248 -5.35 -34.01 -8.31
N VAL A 249 -5.45 -32.97 -9.15
CA VAL A 249 -4.97 -32.96 -10.54
C VAL A 249 -3.45 -32.82 -10.64
N LEU A 250 -2.81 -32.17 -9.66
CA LEU A 250 -1.35 -32.04 -9.58
C LEU A 250 -0.66 -33.27 -8.98
N MET A 251 -1.41 -34.16 -8.32
CA MET A 251 -0.89 -35.40 -7.71
C MET A 251 -1.23 -36.67 -8.50
N SER A 252 -1.78 -36.53 -9.71
CA SER A 252 -2.07 -37.58 -10.69
C SER A 252 -1.30 -37.34 -11.98
#